data_AF-B3S6W6-F1
#
_entry.id   AF-B3S6W6-F1
#
_cell.length_a   1.000
_cell.length_b   1.000
_cell.length_c   1.000
_cell.angle_alpha   90.00
_cell.angle_beta   90.00
_cell.angle_gamma   90.00
#
_symmetry.space_group_name_H-M   'P 1'
#
loop_
_entity.id
_entity.type
_entity.pdbx_description
1 polymer ?
#
loop_
_entity_poly.entity_id
_entity_poly.type
_entity_poly.pdbx_seq_one_letter_code
_entity_poly.pdbx_strand_id
1 'polypeptide(L)'
;NIRYMITSNIDKPWKFDHVTKRAFTLLESIDVNEPSLQRPFPLQNEKFLCCCCCRSGPLKLTASIDRCGYCPGEGILLNAECENLTNRTMNCVRARLNRLIIWRARGHSERRTRTDFEIKSPGQIEEGGSFNWSNQLICLPSIPPSITSCGIISVTYEFQISVVVPHGINLHCSFPIVIGTIPL
;
A
#
# COMPACT_ATOMS: atom_id res chain seq x y z
N ASN A 1 11.14 9.01 8.16
CA ASN A 1 11.07 10.43 7.79
C ASN A 1 12.33 10.72 6.98
N ILE A 2 12.19 11.25 5.75
CA ILE A 2 13.31 11.59 4.86
C ILE A 2 13.46 13.11 4.94
N ARG A 3 14.65 13.61 5.26
CA ARG A 3 14.91 15.04 5.43
C ARG A 3 16.10 15.46 4.57
N TYR A 4 15.85 16.42 3.68
CA TYR A 4 16.91 17.05 2.89
C TYR A 4 17.37 18.33 3.58
N MET A 5 18.69 18.58 3.55
CA MET A 5 19.31 19.74 4.17
C MET A 5 20.41 20.30 3.26
N ILE A 6 20.40 21.62 3.07
CA ILE A 6 21.53 22.35 2.48
C ILE A 6 22.41 22.84 3.63
N THR A 7 23.71 22.59 3.52
CA THR A 7 24.71 23.11 4.44
C THR A 7 25.55 24.15 3.70
N SER A 8 25.67 25.35 4.26
CA SER A 8 26.58 26.39 3.77
C SER A 8 27.70 26.57 4.79
N ASN A 9 28.93 26.53 4.31
CA ASN A 9 30.13 26.76 5.12
C ASN A 9 30.82 28.04 4.63
N ILE A 10 31.08 28.97 5.55
CA ILE A 10 31.94 30.13 5.31
C ILE A 10 33.27 29.86 6.01
N ASP A 11 34.28 29.55 5.20
CA ASP A 11 35.66 29.41 5.63
C ASP A 11 36.22 30.77 6.06
N LYS A 12 36.83 30.83 7.24
CA LYS A 12 37.44 32.04 7.79
C LYS A 12 38.90 31.77 8.17
N PRO A 13 39.86 32.49 7.55
CA PRO A 13 41.25 32.41 7.97
C PRO A 13 41.39 32.70 9.47
N TRP A 14 42.11 31.84 10.18
CA TRP A 14 42.46 32.02 11.60
C TRP A 14 41.27 32.02 12.57
N LYS A 15 40.09 31.55 12.15
CA LYS A 15 38.89 31.43 12.99
C LYS A 15 38.11 30.15 12.65
N PHE A 16 37.17 29.79 13.52
CA PHE A 16 36.24 28.72 13.20
C PHE A 16 35.30 29.11 12.05
N ASP A 17 35.19 28.19 11.12
CA ASP A 17 34.20 28.16 10.05
C ASP A 17 32.79 28.44 10.57
N HIS A 18 32.04 29.25 9.83
CA HIS A 18 30.63 29.45 10.12
C HIS A 18 29.80 28.50 9.26
N VAL A 19 29.21 27.50 9.91
CA VAL A 19 28.37 26.49 9.26
C VAL A 19 26.90 26.78 9.56
N THR A 20 26.10 26.98 8.52
CA THR A 20 24.64 27.07 8.64
C THR A 20 23.96 25.93 7.87
N LYS A 21 22.82 25.46 8.38
CA LYS A 21 22.06 24.35 7.80
C LYS A 21 20.60 24.75 7.63
N ARG A 22 20.02 24.53 6.45
CA ARG A 22 18.61 24.77 6.17
C ARG A 22 17.95 23.52 5.58
N ALA A 23 16.84 23.10 6.16
CA ALA A 23 16.07 21.98 5.66
C ALA A 23 15.14 22.40 4.51
N PHE A 24 14.88 21.49 3.58
CA PHE A 24 13.93 21.67 2.49
C PHE A 24 13.27 20.33 2.14
N THR A 25 12.17 20.38 1.39
CA THR A 25 11.46 19.18 0.91
C THR A 25 11.75 19.00 -0.56
N LEU A 26 12.18 17.80 -0.94
CA LEU A 26 12.34 17.40 -2.34
C LEU A 26 11.31 16.30 -2.61
N LEU A 27 10.45 16.53 -3.59
CA LEU A 27 9.47 15.56 -4.06
C LEU A 27 9.80 15.23 -5.51
N GLU A 28 9.71 13.94 -5.86
CA GLU A 28 9.81 13.51 -7.24
C GLU A 28 8.58 14.02 -8.01
N SER A 29 8.80 14.49 -9.23
CA SER A 29 7.72 14.88 -10.14
C SER A 29 7.15 13.62 -10.75
N ILE A 30 5.99 13.18 -10.26
CA ILE A 30 5.33 11.95 -10.70
C ILE A 30 3.94 12.33 -11.18
N ASP A 31 3.71 12.12 -12.47
CA ASP A 31 2.42 12.31 -13.13
C ASP A 31 1.59 11.03 -13.03
N VAL A 32 0.48 11.09 -12.29
CA VAL A 32 -0.41 9.92 -12.14
C VAL A 32 -1.31 9.71 -13.35
N ASN A 33 -1.29 10.65 -14.31
CA ASN A 33 -2.10 10.61 -15.53
C ASN A 33 -1.52 9.69 -16.61
N GLU A 34 -0.35 9.11 -16.38
CA GLU A 34 0.25 8.16 -17.32
C GLU A 34 -0.70 6.99 -17.61
N PRO A 35 -0.91 6.60 -18.89
CA PRO A 35 -1.84 5.53 -19.25
C PRO A 35 -1.57 4.18 -18.56
N SER A 36 -0.32 3.92 -18.19
CA SER A 36 0.11 2.74 -17.43
C SER A 36 -0.53 2.67 -16.04
N LEU A 37 -0.83 3.82 -15.43
CA LEU A 37 -1.43 3.95 -14.10
C LEU A 37 -2.95 4.04 -14.14
N GLN A 38 -3.56 4.11 -15.32
CA GLN A 38 -5.01 4.27 -15.52
C GLN A 38 -5.73 2.94 -15.80
N ARG A 39 -5.00 1.83 -15.92
CA ARG A 39 -5.56 0.51 -16.28
C ARG A 39 -5.25 -0.54 -15.23
N PRO A 40 -5.99 -0.57 -14.12
CA PRO A 40 -5.89 -1.66 -13.17
C PRO A 40 -6.52 -2.92 -13.78
N PHE A 41 -6.01 -4.08 -13.38
CA PHE A 41 -6.60 -5.37 -13.70
C PHE A 41 -7.27 -5.92 -12.45
N PRO A 42 -8.50 -6.46 -12.56
CA PRO A 42 -9.11 -7.17 -11.44
C PRO A 42 -8.21 -8.35 -11.04
N LEU A 43 -8.05 -8.54 -9.74
CA LEU A 43 -7.31 -9.65 -9.16
C LEU A 43 -8.29 -10.60 -8.49
N GLN A 44 -8.06 -11.90 -8.66
CA GLN A 44 -8.82 -12.94 -8.00
C GLN A 44 -7.87 -13.98 -7.43
N ASN A 45 -8.04 -14.30 -6.15
CA ASN A 45 -7.32 -15.39 -5.48
C ASN A 45 -8.32 -16.27 -4.74
N GLU A 46 -7.99 -17.56 -4.61
CA GLU A 46 -8.79 -18.50 -3.84
C GLU A 46 -7.90 -19.47 -3.05
N LYS A 47 -8.46 -20.04 -1.98
CA LYS A 47 -7.74 -20.99 -1.13
C LYS A 47 -8.69 -21.97 -0.44
N PHE A 48 -8.27 -23.22 -0.33
CA PHE A 48 -8.94 -24.25 0.46
C PHE A 48 -8.37 -24.29 1.89
N LEU A 49 -9.24 -24.41 2.90
CA LEU A 49 -8.86 -24.35 4.33
C LEU A 49 -8.79 -25.72 5.04
N CYS A 50 -9.12 -26.83 4.38
CA CYS A 50 -9.10 -28.18 5.00
C CYS A 50 -8.11 -29.15 4.33
N CYS A 51 -7.72 -30.20 5.07
CA CYS A 51 -7.02 -31.41 4.63
C CYS A 51 -7.98 -32.45 3.98
N CYS A 52 -7.40 -33.48 3.34
CA CYS A 52 -7.98 -34.36 2.31
C CYS A 52 -9.37 -35.02 2.52
N CYS A 53 -10.04 -34.86 3.66
CA CYS A 53 -11.32 -35.54 3.97
C CYS A 53 -12.53 -34.61 4.16
N CYS A 54 -12.38 -33.27 4.14
CA CYS A 54 -13.51 -32.37 4.26
C CYS A 54 -14.19 -32.07 2.91
N ARG A 55 -15.53 -32.12 2.87
CA ARG A 55 -16.34 -31.50 1.81
C ARG A 55 -16.61 -30.02 2.16
N SER A 56 -15.63 -29.14 1.94
CA SER A 56 -15.82 -27.69 2.04
C SER A 56 -15.36 -27.00 0.76
N GLY A 57 -16.05 -25.95 0.34
CA GLY A 57 -15.64 -25.12 -0.78
C GLY A 57 -14.45 -24.21 -0.45
N PRO A 58 -13.92 -23.48 -1.45
CA PRO A 58 -12.82 -22.54 -1.26
C PRO A 58 -13.29 -21.24 -0.63
N LEU A 59 -12.36 -20.54 0.02
CA LEU A 59 -12.49 -19.11 0.28
C LEU A 59 -12.02 -18.36 -0.99
N LYS A 60 -12.86 -17.49 -1.54
CA LYS A 60 -12.53 -16.70 -2.74
C LYS A 60 -12.54 -15.21 -2.41
N LEU A 61 -11.61 -14.48 -3.02
CA LEU A 61 -11.52 -13.03 -2.96
C LEU A 61 -11.26 -12.49 -4.37
N THR A 62 -12.17 -11.65 -4.83
CA THR A 62 -12.04 -10.88 -6.07
C THR A 62 -11.98 -9.40 -5.71
N ALA A 63 -11.04 -8.65 -6.28
CA ALA A 63 -10.92 -7.22 -6.03
C ALA A 63 -10.52 -6.46 -7.29
N SER A 64 -10.93 -5.20 -7.38
CA SER A 64 -10.45 -4.23 -8.36
C SER A 64 -10.45 -2.83 -7.79
N ILE A 65 -9.62 -1.97 -8.37
CA ILE A 65 -9.52 -0.54 -8.07
C ILE A 65 -9.76 0.23 -9.38
N ASP A 66 -10.00 1.54 -9.30
CA ASP A 66 -10.21 2.39 -10.48
C ASP A 66 -8.91 2.75 -11.20
N ARG A 67 -7.81 2.94 -10.45
CA ARG A 67 -6.49 3.30 -10.98
C ARG A 67 -5.34 2.71 -10.16
N CYS A 68 -4.11 2.84 -10.65
CA CYS A 68 -2.89 2.49 -9.92
C CYS A 68 -2.09 3.74 -9.49
N GLY A 69 -2.47 4.94 -9.94
CA GLY A 69 -1.82 6.21 -9.59
C GLY A 69 -2.78 7.15 -8.85
N TYR A 70 -2.32 7.74 -7.74
CA TYR A 70 -3.12 8.64 -6.91
C TYR A 70 -2.26 9.76 -6.30
N CYS A 71 -2.87 10.89 -5.97
CA CYS A 71 -2.25 11.94 -5.16
C CYS A 71 -2.73 11.89 -3.70
N PRO A 72 -1.92 12.38 -2.73
CA PRO A 72 -2.36 12.47 -1.34
C PRO A 72 -3.66 13.27 -1.19
N GLY A 73 -4.62 12.72 -0.44
CA GLY A 73 -5.95 13.32 -0.25
C GLY A 73 -7.01 12.85 -1.26
N GLU A 74 -6.63 12.17 -2.34
CA GLU A 74 -7.59 11.51 -3.24
C GLU A 74 -8.17 10.24 -2.61
N GLY A 75 -9.21 9.68 -3.25
CA GLY A 75 -9.80 8.40 -2.85
C GLY A 75 -9.60 7.30 -3.88
N ILE A 76 -9.36 6.08 -3.39
CA ILE A 76 -9.37 4.85 -4.20
C ILE A 76 -10.81 4.35 -4.28
N LEU A 77 -11.35 4.10 -5.48
CA LEU A 77 -12.62 3.41 -5.64
C LEU A 77 -12.39 1.90 -5.67
N LEU A 78 -12.76 1.24 -4.56
CA LEU A 78 -12.57 -0.18 -4.38
C LEU A 78 -13.85 -0.96 -4.71
N ASN A 79 -13.71 -2.00 -5.52
CA ASN A 79 -14.66 -3.09 -5.62
C ASN A 79 -14.00 -4.36 -5.05
N ALA A 80 -14.62 -4.99 -4.06
CA ALA A 80 -14.11 -6.24 -3.50
C ALA A 80 -15.25 -7.17 -3.11
N GLU A 81 -15.13 -8.42 -3.51
CA GLU A 81 -16.09 -9.48 -3.24
C GLU A 81 -15.37 -10.65 -2.58
N CYS A 82 -15.89 -11.07 -1.43
CA CYS A 82 -15.43 -12.24 -0.71
C CYS A 82 -16.56 -13.26 -0.67
N GLU A 83 -16.28 -14.48 -1.12
CA GLU A 83 -17.19 -15.61 -1.01
C GLU A 83 -16.58 -16.65 -0.06
N ASN A 84 -17.24 -16.90 1.06
CA ASN A 84 -16.80 -17.85 2.05
C ASN A 84 -17.53 -19.18 1.88
N LEU A 85 -17.11 -20.00 0.92
CA LEU A 85 -17.69 -21.34 0.72
C LEU A 85 -17.08 -22.38 1.69
N THR A 86 -16.39 -21.92 2.74
CA THR A 86 -15.77 -22.77 3.75
C THR A 86 -16.71 -22.97 4.94
N ASN A 87 -16.40 -23.96 5.78
CA ASN A 87 -17.17 -24.28 6.99
C ASN A 87 -16.63 -23.51 8.22
N ARG A 88 -16.11 -22.29 8.01
CA ARG A 88 -15.53 -21.46 9.07
C ARG A 88 -15.95 -20.02 8.87
N THR A 89 -16.35 -19.34 9.93
CA THR A 89 -16.60 -17.90 9.93
C THR A 89 -15.28 -17.13 9.77
N MET A 90 -15.21 -16.21 8.81
CA MET A 90 -14.06 -15.31 8.62
C MET A 90 -14.22 -14.05 9.46
N ASN A 91 -13.13 -13.51 10.01
CA ASN A 91 -13.20 -12.40 10.96
C ASN A 91 -13.66 -11.08 10.31
N CYS A 92 -13.20 -10.78 9.11
CA CYS A 92 -13.57 -9.61 8.30
C CYS A 92 -12.86 -9.63 6.95
N VAL A 93 -13.30 -8.77 6.02
CA VAL A 93 -12.48 -8.28 4.91
C VAL A 93 -11.74 -7.03 5.38
N ARG A 94 -10.47 -6.87 4.99
CA ARG A 94 -9.61 -5.79 5.45
C ARG A 94 -8.81 -5.21 4.30
N ALA A 95 -8.89 -3.89 4.12
CA ALA A 95 -8.06 -3.16 3.17
C ALA A 95 -6.96 -2.37 3.91
N ARG A 96 -5.75 -2.38 3.36
CA ARG A 96 -4.56 -1.73 3.92
C ARG A 96 -3.76 -1.02 2.87
N LEU A 97 -3.21 0.14 3.24
CA LEU A 97 -2.15 0.77 2.48
C LEU A 97 -0.81 0.52 3.17
N ASN A 98 0.04 -0.26 2.51
CA ASN A 98 1.39 -0.58 2.98
C ASN A 98 2.42 0.24 2.21
N ARG A 99 3.24 1.00 2.93
CA ARG A 99 4.43 1.66 2.39
C ARG A 99 5.65 0.76 2.59
N LEU A 100 6.32 0.46 1.49
CA LEU A 100 7.58 -0.23 1.45
C LEU A 100 8.71 0.78 1.32
N ILE A 101 9.65 0.76 2.26
CA ILE A 101 10.83 1.63 2.23
C ILE A 101 12.07 0.75 2.14
N ILE A 102 12.93 1.04 1.17
CA ILE A 102 14.19 0.35 0.96
C ILE A 102 15.31 1.37 1.08
N TRP A 103 16.23 1.16 2.02
CA TRP A 103 17.48 1.92 2.11
C TRP A 103 18.62 1.10 1.57
N ARG A 104 19.53 1.73 0.82
CA ARG A 104 20.70 1.11 0.20
C ARG A 104 21.93 1.93 0.56
N ALA A 105 22.91 1.29 1.19
CA ALA A 105 24.17 1.93 1.56
C ALA A 105 25.30 0.91 1.54
N ARG A 106 26.44 1.27 0.92
CA ARG A 106 27.68 0.47 0.94
C ARG A 106 27.47 -1.01 0.56
N GLY A 107 26.64 -1.29 -0.46
CA GLY A 107 26.34 -2.66 -0.91
C GLY A 107 25.32 -3.43 -0.05
N HIS A 108 24.87 -2.86 1.07
CA HIS A 108 23.80 -3.42 1.89
C HIS A 108 22.47 -2.76 1.57
N SER A 109 21.38 -3.51 1.76
CA SER A 109 20.02 -2.99 1.67
C SER A 109 19.18 -3.41 2.86
N GLU A 110 18.44 -2.47 3.44
CA GLU A 110 17.46 -2.72 4.48
C GLU A 110 16.06 -2.42 3.96
N ARG A 111 15.10 -3.28 4.28
CA ARG A 111 13.71 -3.16 3.86
C ARG A 111 12.83 -3.03 5.09
N ARG A 112 11.94 -2.04 5.10
CA ARG A 112 10.90 -1.86 6.12
C ARG A 112 9.55 -1.63 5.49
N THR A 113 8.57 -2.37 5.95
CA THR A 113 7.16 -2.16 5.59
C THR A 113 6.47 -1.43 6.73
N ARG A 114 5.65 -0.42 6.40
CA ARG A 114 4.80 0.30 7.35
C ARG A 114 3.39 0.41 6.79
N THR A 115 2.40 0.01 7.57
CA THR A 115 0.99 0.28 7.23
C THR A 115 0.68 1.74 7.55
N ASP A 116 0.26 2.50 6.54
CA ASP A 116 -0.12 3.90 6.69
C ASP A 116 -1.63 4.06 6.96
N PHE A 117 -2.46 3.11 6.50
CA PHE A 117 -3.90 3.09 6.74
C PHE A 117 -4.46 1.66 6.75
N GLU A 118 -5.53 1.45 7.51
CA GLU A 118 -6.27 0.18 7.60
C GLU A 118 -7.77 0.42 7.82
N ILE A 119 -8.61 -0.31 7.09
CA ILE A 119 -10.05 -0.45 7.35
C ILE A 119 -10.48 -1.90 7.35
N LYS A 120 -11.60 -2.19 8.01
CA LYS A 120 -12.22 -3.51 8.09
C LYS A 120 -13.69 -3.44 7.73
N SER A 121 -14.20 -4.51 7.15
CA SER A 121 -15.63 -4.71 6.95
C SER A 121 -16.36 -4.72 8.30
N PRO A 122 -17.62 -4.27 8.33
CA PRO A 122 -18.46 -4.50 9.49
C PRO A 122 -18.76 -6.01 9.61
N GLY A 123 -18.67 -6.52 10.84
CA GLY A 123 -19.04 -7.90 11.14
C GLY A 123 -18.12 -8.97 10.55
N GLN A 124 -18.47 -10.22 10.88
CA GLN A 124 -17.84 -11.42 10.39
C GLN A 124 -18.52 -11.92 9.11
N ILE A 125 -17.87 -12.81 8.38
CA ILE A 125 -18.41 -13.47 7.19
C ILE A 125 -18.69 -14.90 7.57
N GLU A 126 -19.95 -15.23 7.80
CA GLU A 126 -20.37 -16.57 8.21
C GLU A 126 -20.02 -17.64 7.16
N GLU A 127 -20.06 -18.90 7.57
CA GLU A 127 -19.93 -20.03 6.65
C GLU A 127 -20.99 -19.97 5.54
N GLY A 128 -20.58 -20.25 4.30
CA GLY A 128 -21.43 -20.09 3.11
C GLY A 128 -21.80 -18.64 2.77
N GLY A 129 -21.40 -17.67 3.59
CA GLY A 129 -21.73 -16.26 3.43
C GLY A 129 -20.84 -15.55 2.41
N SER A 130 -21.20 -14.30 2.10
CA SER A 130 -20.40 -13.42 1.26
C SER A 130 -20.36 -12.00 1.85
N PHE A 131 -19.36 -11.24 1.42
CA PHE A 131 -19.22 -9.83 1.74
C PHE A 131 -18.81 -9.06 0.49
N ASN A 132 -19.38 -7.88 0.28
CA ASN A 132 -19.08 -7.05 -0.87
C ASN A 132 -18.88 -5.58 -0.48
N TRP A 133 -17.77 -5.00 -0.93
CA TRP A 133 -17.59 -3.56 -1.09
C TRP A 133 -17.82 -3.20 -2.55
N SER A 134 -18.87 -2.43 -2.83
CA SER A 134 -19.21 -1.95 -4.18
C SER A 134 -18.94 -0.45 -4.26
N ASN A 135 -18.01 -0.04 -5.13
CA ASN A 135 -17.55 1.35 -5.29
C ASN A 135 -17.24 2.04 -3.94
N GLN A 136 -16.63 1.30 -3.02
CA GLN A 136 -16.27 1.81 -1.71
C GLN A 136 -15.12 2.82 -1.88
N LEU A 137 -15.38 4.08 -1.54
CA LEU A 137 -14.36 5.12 -1.57
C LEU A 137 -13.44 5.00 -0.35
N ILE A 138 -12.14 4.89 -0.60
CA ILE A 138 -11.08 4.82 0.43
C ILE A 138 -10.22 6.06 0.34
N CYS A 139 -10.44 7.02 1.24
CA CYS A 139 -9.69 8.26 1.27
C CYS A 139 -8.24 8.03 1.71
N LEU A 140 -7.29 8.44 0.87
CA LEU A 140 -5.87 8.39 1.19
C LEU A 140 -5.53 9.47 2.21
N PRO A 141 -4.87 9.12 3.32
CA PRO A 141 -4.37 10.13 4.25
C PRO A 141 -3.22 10.94 3.62
N SER A 142 -2.81 12.01 4.30
CA SER A 142 -1.60 12.75 3.92
C SER A 142 -0.36 11.86 4.08
N ILE A 143 0.11 11.29 2.98
CA ILE A 143 1.28 10.40 2.90
C ILE A 143 2.31 10.99 1.92
N PRO A 144 3.62 10.70 2.11
CA PRO A 144 4.64 11.16 1.19
C PRO A 144 4.46 10.50 -0.19
N PRO A 145 4.85 11.18 -1.28
CA PRO A 145 4.84 10.56 -2.60
C PRO A 145 5.85 9.41 -2.70
N SER A 146 5.69 8.61 -3.74
CA SER A 146 6.63 7.56 -4.13
C SER A 146 8.00 8.16 -4.44
N ILE A 147 9.05 7.35 -4.24
CA ILE A 147 10.43 7.70 -4.59
C ILE A 147 11.03 6.49 -5.31
N THR A 148 11.24 6.63 -6.61
CA THR A 148 11.72 5.55 -7.47
C THR A 148 13.03 5.88 -8.19
N SER A 149 13.29 7.16 -8.46
CA SER A 149 14.52 7.61 -9.14
C SER A 149 15.73 7.82 -8.23
N CYS A 150 15.66 7.43 -6.95
CA CYS A 150 16.77 7.58 -6.00
C CYS A 150 17.50 6.25 -5.77
N GLY A 151 18.84 6.28 -5.90
CA GLY A 151 19.68 5.09 -5.70
C GLY A 151 19.83 4.65 -4.24
N ILE A 152 19.66 5.56 -3.28
CA ILE A 152 19.91 5.30 -1.85
C ILE A 152 18.62 4.93 -1.12
N ILE A 153 17.49 5.54 -1.48
CA ILE A 153 16.21 5.31 -0.80
C ILE A 153 15.13 5.10 -1.86
N SER A 154 14.33 4.07 -1.70
CA SER A 154 13.12 3.86 -2.50
C SER A 154 11.91 3.77 -1.60
N VAL A 155 10.83 4.42 -2.01
CA VAL A 155 9.54 4.42 -1.33
C VAL A 155 8.49 4.00 -2.35
N THR A 156 7.85 2.86 -2.11
CA THR A 156 6.76 2.33 -2.95
C THR A 156 5.57 1.93 -2.10
N TYR A 157 4.42 1.75 -2.73
CA TYR A 157 3.16 1.48 -2.05
C TYR A 157 2.47 0.24 -2.61
N GLU A 158 1.80 -0.48 -1.73
CA GLU A 158 0.96 -1.62 -2.04
C GLU A 158 -0.39 -1.45 -1.32
N PHE A 159 -1.47 -1.46 -2.09
CA PHE A 159 -2.82 -1.49 -1.56
C PHE A 159 -3.30 -2.95 -1.50
N GLN A 160 -3.49 -3.46 -0.30
CA GLN A 160 -3.77 -4.87 -0.05
C GLN A 160 -5.18 -5.06 0.50
N ILE A 161 -5.94 -5.94 -0.14
CA ILE A 161 -7.26 -6.41 0.31
C ILE A 161 -7.06 -7.83 0.82
N SER A 162 -7.51 -8.14 2.03
CA SER A 162 -7.31 -9.43 2.67
C SER A 162 -8.56 -9.92 3.40
N VAL A 163 -8.83 -11.22 3.32
CA VAL A 163 -9.82 -11.88 4.18
C VAL A 163 -9.10 -12.44 5.40
N VAL A 164 -9.54 -12.03 6.59
CA VAL A 164 -8.90 -12.39 7.85
C VAL A 164 -9.36 -13.77 8.30
N VAL A 165 -8.50 -14.77 8.07
CA VAL A 165 -8.78 -16.17 8.40
C VAL A 165 -8.43 -16.41 9.86
N PRO A 166 -9.37 -16.89 10.71
CA PRO A 166 -9.05 -17.21 12.09
C PRO A 166 -8.06 -18.38 12.16
N HIS A 167 -6.98 -18.20 12.94
CA HIS A 167 -5.94 -19.22 13.16
C HIS A 167 -5.29 -19.74 11.86
N GLY A 168 -5.20 -18.90 10.82
CA GLY A 168 -4.66 -19.30 9.53
C GLY A 168 -4.00 -18.15 8.77
N ILE A 169 -3.42 -18.50 7.62
CA ILE A 169 -2.86 -17.51 6.70
C ILE A 169 -3.99 -16.88 5.89
N ASN A 170 -4.07 -15.56 5.95
CA ASN A 170 -5.05 -14.74 5.23
C ASN A 170 -4.96 -14.93 3.71
N LEU A 171 -6.11 -15.00 3.05
CA LEU A 171 -6.21 -14.81 1.61
C LEU A 171 -6.10 -13.32 1.31
N HIS A 172 -5.36 -12.92 0.28
CA HIS A 172 -5.22 -11.51 -0.07
C HIS A 172 -4.98 -11.28 -1.57
N CYS A 173 -5.34 -10.08 -2.03
CA CYS A 173 -4.97 -9.51 -3.32
C CYS A 173 -4.20 -8.22 -3.06
N SER A 174 -3.10 -8.00 -3.77
CA SER A 174 -2.22 -6.85 -3.61
C SER A 174 -2.11 -6.08 -4.92
N PHE A 175 -2.43 -4.78 -4.87
CA PHE A 175 -2.28 -3.86 -5.99
C PHE A 175 -1.04 -2.99 -5.76
N PRO A 176 -0.02 -3.03 -6.63
CA PRO A 176 1.04 -2.04 -6.59
C PRO A 176 0.45 -0.69 -7.00
N ILE A 177 0.62 0.34 -6.17
CA ILE A 177 0.14 1.69 -6.48
C ILE A 177 1.27 2.72 -6.37
N VAL A 178 1.09 3.82 -7.07
CA VAL A 178 2.01 4.96 -7.11
C VAL A 178 1.32 6.16 -6.47
N ILE A 179 2.00 6.79 -5.52
CA ILE A 179 1.56 8.06 -4.95
C ILE A 179 2.34 9.18 -5.64
N GLY A 180 1.68 9.96 -6.47
CA GLY A 180 2.30 11.02 -7.27
C GLY A 180 2.14 12.42 -6.69
N THR A 181 2.60 13.40 -7.46
CA THR A 181 2.65 14.83 -7.07
C THR A 181 1.92 15.75 -8.03
N ILE A 182 1.56 15.27 -9.22
CA ILE A 182 0.75 15.99 -10.21
C ILE A 182 -0.61 15.27 -10.27
N PRO A 183 -1.70 15.88 -9.77
CA PRO A 183 -3.03 15.30 -9.82
C PRO A 183 -3.61 15.29 -11.24
N LEU A 184 -4.79 14.66 -11.38
CA LEU A 184 -5.64 14.78 -12.57
C LEU A 184 -6.15 16.20 -12.80
#